data_AF-A0A430HK65-F1
#
_entry.id   AF-A0A430HK65-F1
#
_cell.length_a   1.000
_cell.length_b   1.000
_cell.length_c   1.000
_cell.angle_alpha   90.00
_cell.angle_beta   90.00
_cell.angle_gamma   90.00
#
_symmetry.space_group_name_H-M   'P 1'
#
loop_
_entity.id
_entity.type
_entity.pdbx_description
1 polymer ?
#
loop_
_entity_poly.entity_id
_entity_poly.type
_entity_poly.pdbx_seq_one_letter_code
_entity_poly.pdbx_strand_id
1 'polypeptide(L)'
;MLLKNDLLYYPAQERTVRILWIDSAASLAYTFDVGAKGAHPEAAPLNALHADLGARRAQLLLADPYAARADASLLPARHRQVRDRAWSVVQALVADEPAIYQARHRGRMVMAQSALHGVSHPSIYRYLRRYWERGQHPDTLLPDYQNSGAPGKTRGSSAGVKRGRPRKAGSPPGLNADDGIRRTFHAAVARYSATHAQFSRRGAYRQMIEDFFDPREADRLPTFGQFNYWIEKDAPATNAPA
;
A
#
# COMPACT_ATOMS: atom_id res chain seq x y z
N MET A 1 -25.02 -20.07 -18.11
CA MET A 1 -25.62 -19.66 -16.84
C MET A 1 -24.67 -18.70 -16.17
N LEU A 2 -25.13 -17.53 -15.78
CA LEU A 2 -24.32 -16.58 -15.02
C LEU A 2 -24.23 -17.01 -13.55
N LEU A 3 -23.06 -16.84 -12.95
CA LEU A 3 -22.75 -17.22 -11.57
C LEU A 3 -22.22 -16.02 -10.78
N LYS A 4 -22.25 -16.14 -9.45
CA LYS A 4 -21.54 -15.23 -8.56
C LYS A 4 -20.05 -15.25 -8.89
N ASN A 5 -19.43 -14.07 -8.86
CA ASN A 5 -18.06 -13.76 -9.26
C ASN A 5 -17.74 -13.85 -10.76
N ASP A 6 -18.69 -14.19 -11.64
CA ASP A 6 -18.49 -14.10 -13.09
C ASP A 6 -18.10 -12.67 -13.50
N LEU A 7 -17.21 -12.57 -14.49
CA LEU A 7 -16.74 -11.31 -15.04
C LEU A 7 -17.24 -11.14 -16.47
N LEU A 8 -17.91 -10.03 -16.72
CA LEU A 8 -18.42 -9.63 -18.03
C LEU A 8 -17.56 -8.49 -18.55
N TYR A 9 -16.78 -8.76 -19.60
CA TYR A 9 -16.03 -7.73 -20.31
C TYR A 9 -16.90 -7.12 -21.40
N TYR A 10 -16.95 -5.79 -21.43
CA TYR A 10 -17.73 -4.98 -22.35
C TYR A 10 -16.76 -4.21 -23.26
N PRO A 11 -16.45 -4.71 -24.48
CA PRO A 11 -15.38 -4.16 -25.31
C PRO A 11 -15.62 -2.72 -25.74
N ALA A 12 -16.87 -2.35 -26.05
CA ALA A 12 -17.20 -1.00 -26.51
C ALA A 12 -16.98 0.08 -25.44
N GLN A 13 -17.03 -0.31 -24.16
CA GLN A 13 -16.80 0.57 -23.02
C GLN A 13 -15.43 0.35 -22.35
N GLU A 14 -14.64 -0.61 -22.85
CA GLU A 14 -13.37 -1.06 -22.25
C GLU A 14 -13.47 -1.31 -20.73
N ARG A 15 -14.59 -1.88 -20.27
CA ARG A 15 -14.85 -2.09 -18.84
C ARG A 15 -15.16 -3.55 -18.54
N THR A 16 -14.88 -3.95 -17.30
CA THR A 16 -15.20 -5.29 -16.79
C THR A 16 -16.11 -5.18 -15.59
N VAL A 17 -17.22 -5.90 -15.63
CA VAL A 17 -18.23 -5.92 -14.57
C VAL A 17 -18.22 -7.29 -13.90
N ARG A 18 -18.08 -7.35 -12.57
CA ARG A 18 -18.23 -8.57 -11.78
C ARG A 18 -19.66 -8.72 -11.28
N ILE A 19 -20.21 -9.93 -11.34
CA ILE A 19 -21.47 -10.26 -10.66
C ILE A 19 -21.17 -10.57 -9.19
N LEU A 20 -21.72 -9.78 -8.28
CA LEU A 20 -21.53 -9.98 -6.83
C LEU A 20 -22.56 -10.94 -6.23
N TRP A 21 -23.78 -10.92 -6.74
CA TRP A 21 -24.90 -11.71 -6.23
C TRP A 21 -26.01 -11.79 -7.27
N ILE A 22 -26.78 -12.87 -7.24
CA ILE A 22 -27.89 -13.13 -8.17
C ILE A 22 -29.13 -13.54 -7.37
N ASP A 23 -30.26 -12.89 -7.67
CA ASP A 23 -31.59 -13.39 -7.39
C ASP A 23 -32.21 -13.96 -8.67
N SER A 24 -32.23 -15.27 -8.80
CA SER A 24 -32.84 -15.90 -9.98
C SER A 24 -34.36 -15.76 -9.99
N ALA A 25 -35.01 -15.70 -8.83
CA ALA A 25 -36.46 -15.58 -8.73
C ALA A 25 -36.94 -14.16 -9.10
N ALA A 26 -36.21 -13.14 -8.64
CA ALA A 26 -36.50 -11.74 -8.99
C ALA A 26 -35.86 -11.30 -10.32
N SER A 27 -35.12 -12.18 -11.01
CA SER A 27 -34.36 -11.86 -12.23
C SER A 27 -33.47 -10.61 -12.06
N LEU A 28 -32.77 -10.54 -10.93
CA LEU A 28 -31.93 -9.40 -10.53
C LEU A 28 -30.50 -9.88 -10.22
N ALA A 29 -29.52 -9.03 -10.49
CA ALA A 29 -28.15 -9.21 -10.02
C ALA A 29 -27.65 -7.93 -9.37
N TYR A 30 -26.69 -8.05 -8.44
CA TYR A 30 -25.82 -6.94 -8.08
C TYR A 30 -24.48 -7.11 -8.79
N THR A 31 -23.97 -6.02 -9.35
CA THR A 31 -22.74 -6.00 -10.12
C THR A 31 -21.77 -4.94 -9.61
N PHE A 32 -20.50 -5.06 -10.00
CA PHE A 32 -19.45 -4.12 -9.60
C PHE A 32 -18.50 -3.85 -10.77
N ASP A 33 -18.26 -2.58 -11.07
CA ASP A 33 -17.30 -2.17 -12.11
C ASP A 33 -15.86 -2.31 -11.59
N VAL A 34 -15.14 -3.29 -12.12
CA VAL A 34 -13.81 -3.65 -11.63
C VAL A 34 -12.77 -2.68 -12.16
N GLY A 35 -12.01 -2.05 -11.26
CA GLY A 35 -10.96 -1.09 -11.63
C GLY A 35 -11.45 0.35 -11.79
N ALA A 36 -12.77 0.59 -11.88
CA ALA A 36 -13.32 1.94 -11.91
C ALA A 36 -13.10 2.68 -10.57
N LYS A 37 -12.67 3.94 -10.67
CA LYS A 37 -12.47 4.81 -9.50
C LYS A 37 -13.83 5.14 -8.89
N GLY A 38 -13.99 4.86 -7.59
CA GLY A 38 -15.26 5.13 -6.89
C GLY A 38 -16.40 4.18 -7.23
N ALA A 39 -16.13 3.02 -7.83
CA ALA A 39 -17.14 2.01 -8.11
C ALA A 39 -17.88 1.56 -6.84
N HIS A 40 -19.18 1.32 -7.01
CA HIS A 40 -20.08 0.80 -5.99
C HIS A 40 -20.90 -0.36 -6.55
N PRO A 41 -21.43 -1.24 -5.69
CA PRO A 41 -22.41 -2.23 -6.12
C PRO A 41 -23.63 -1.57 -6.74
N GLU A 42 -24.03 -2.06 -7.91
CA GLU A 42 -25.19 -1.57 -8.67
C GLU A 42 -26.13 -2.72 -8.98
N ALA A 43 -27.43 -2.44 -8.93
CA ALA A 43 -28.45 -3.41 -9.32
C ALA A 43 -28.55 -3.46 -10.85
N ALA A 44 -28.57 -4.67 -11.43
CA ALA A 44 -28.69 -4.90 -12.86
C ALA A 44 -29.75 -5.99 -13.13
N PRO A 45 -30.65 -5.80 -14.11
CA PRO A 45 -31.57 -6.87 -14.51
C PRO A 45 -30.79 -8.07 -15.04
N LEU A 46 -31.04 -9.26 -14.49
CA LEU A 46 -30.32 -10.49 -14.86
C LEU A 46 -30.55 -10.86 -16.33
N ASN A 47 -31.76 -10.62 -16.85
CA ASN A 47 -32.10 -10.81 -18.25
C ASN A 47 -31.33 -9.87 -19.19
N ALA A 48 -31.05 -8.63 -18.78
CA ALA A 48 -30.25 -7.69 -19.56
C ALA A 48 -28.80 -8.20 -19.70
N LEU A 49 -28.21 -8.73 -18.63
CA LEU A 49 -26.86 -9.34 -18.68
C LEU A 49 -26.81 -10.54 -19.64
N HIS A 50 -27.82 -11.42 -19.61
CA HIS A 50 -27.93 -12.52 -20.56
C HIS A 50 -28.11 -12.03 -22.00
N ALA A 51 -28.92 -10.99 -22.22
CA ALA A 51 -29.14 -10.40 -23.54
C ALA A 51 -27.85 -9.77 -24.09
N ASP A 52 -27.04 -9.12 -23.24
CA ASP A 52 -25.74 -8.58 -23.63
C ASP A 52 -24.76 -9.67 -24.07
N LEU A 53 -24.72 -10.80 -23.38
CA LEU A 53 -23.93 -11.96 -23.79
C LEU A 53 -24.45 -12.56 -25.10
N GLY A 54 -25.76 -12.78 -25.22
CA GLY A 54 -26.38 -13.34 -26.43
C GLY A 54 -26.17 -12.47 -27.66
N ALA A 55 -26.22 -11.16 -27.49
CA ALA A 55 -25.96 -10.17 -28.54
C ALA A 55 -24.47 -9.86 -28.75
N ARG A 56 -23.55 -10.52 -28.03
CA ARG A 56 -22.10 -10.29 -28.06
C ARG A 56 -21.67 -8.85 -27.75
N ARG A 57 -22.48 -8.11 -26.98
CA ARG A 57 -22.11 -6.82 -26.38
C ARG A 57 -21.18 -6.99 -25.19
N ALA A 58 -21.28 -8.12 -24.51
CA ALA A 58 -20.39 -8.54 -23.45
C ALA A 58 -19.79 -9.91 -23.74
N GLN A 59 -18.67 -10.21 -23.08
CA GLN A 59 -17.99 -11.50 -23.11
C GLN A 59 -17.77 -11.99 -21.68
N LEU A 60 -18.09 -13.26 -21.42
CA LEU A 60 -17.75 -13.89 -20.15
C LEU A 60 -16.25 -14.20 -20.12
N LEU A 61 -15.54 -13.69 -19.12
CA LEU A 61 -14.13 -14.01 -18.91
C LEU A 61 -14.01 -15.31 -18.11
N LEU A 62 -13.32 -16.31 -18.69
CA LEU A 62 -13.11 -17.63 -18.05
C LEU A 62 -12.04 -17.61 -16.97
N ALA A 63 -11.15 -16.63 -17.01
CA ALA A 63 -10.12 -16.42 -16.01
C ALA A 63 -10.33 -15.06 -15.34
N ASP A 64 -10.14 -15.01 -14.03
CA ASP A 64 -10.24 -13.79 -13.25
C ASP A 64 -8.85 -13.14 -13.08
N PRO A 65 -8.49 -12.11 -13.86
CA PRO A 65 -7.19 -11.45 -13.72
C PRO A 65 -7.08 -10.62 -12.43
N TYR A 66 -8.18 -10.41 -11.72
CA TYR A 66 -8.27 -9.61 -10.50
C TYR A 66 -8.34 -10.46 -9.23
N ALA A 67 -8.47 -11.78 -9.35
CA ALA A 67 -8.48 -12.70 -8.22
C ALA A 67 -7.23 -12.55 -7.34
N ALA A 68 -7.38 -12.81 -6.04
CA ALA A 68 -6.25 -12.82 -5.13
C ALA A 68 -5.20 -13.84 -5.57
N ARG A 69 -3.97 -13.38 -5.85
CA ARG A 69 -2.89 -14.20 -6.43
C ARG A 69 -2.03 -14.97 -5.42
N ALA A 70 -2.34 -14.90 -4.13
CA ALA A 70 -1.49 -15.50 -3.10
C ALA A 70 -2.07 -16.81 -2.57
N ASP A 71 -1.28 -17.88 -2.60
CA ASP A 71 -1.49 -19.01 -1.71
C ASP A 71 -1.27 -18.51 -0.27
N ALA A 72 -2.36 -18.46 0.50
CA ALA A 72 -2.35 -17.96 1.86
C ALA A 72 -1.39 -18.72 2.80
N SER A 73 -1.06 -19.97 2.46
CA SER A 73 -0.15 -20.81 3.22
C SER A 73 1.31 -20.32 3.18
N LEU A 74 1.71 -19.67 2.09
CA LEU A 74 3.07 -19.16 1.87
C LEU A 74 3.28 -17.72 2.39
N LEU A 75 2.24 -17.08 2.91
CA LEU A 75 2.33 -15.70 3.37
C LEU A 75 3.08 -15.56 4.69
N PRO A 76 3.92 -14.52 4.87
CA PRO A 76 4.48 -14.18 6.18
C PRO A 76 3.39 -13.99 7.24
N ALA A 77 3.63 -14.41 8.49
CA ALA A 77 2.66 -14.32 9.58
C ALA A 77 2.06 -12.91 9.75
N ARG A 78 2.87 -11.87 9.59
CA ARG A 78 2.42 -10.46 9.60
C ARG A 78 1.36 -10.14 8.54
N HIS A 79 1.43 -10.72 7.35
CA HIS A 79 0.45 -10.48 6.29
C HIS A 79 -0.87 -11.19 6.61
N ARG A 80 -0.79 -12.41 7.17
CA ARG A 80 -1.97 -13.13 7.65
C ARG A 80 -2.71 -12.33 8.73
N GLN A 81 -1.99 -11.80 9.72
CA GLN A 81 -2.59 -10.94 10.76
C GLN A 81 -3.30 -9.71 10.19
N VAL A 82 -2.72 -9.08 9.15
CA VAL A 82 -3.37 -7.95 8.46
C VAL A 82 -4.66 -8.39 7.76
N ARG A 83 -4.65 -9.54 7.08
CA ARG A 83 -5.83 -10.14 6.45
C ARG A 83 -6.91 -10.49 7.47
N ASP A 84 -6.53 -11.14 8.57
CA ASP A 84 -7.46 -11.57 9.62
C ASP A 84 -8.11 -10.38 10.31
N ARG A 85 -7.33 -9.33 10.59
CA ARG A 85 -7.85 -8.07 11.13
C ARG A 85 -8.78 -7.37 10.15
N ALA A 86 -8.46 -7.34 8.86
CA ALA A 86 -9.35 -6.75 7.87
C ALA A 86 -10.65 -7.58 7.74
N TRP A 87 -10.53 -8.91 7.77
CA TRP A 87 -11.67 -9.83 7.68
C TRP A 87 -12.61 -9.67 8.87
N SER A 88 -12.09 -9.59 10.10
CA SER A 88 -12.92 -9.40 11.29
C SER A 88 -13.76 -8.12 11.26
N VAL A 89 -13.29 -7.08 10.56
CA VAL A 89 -14.01 -5.82 10.36
C VAL A 89 -15.13 -5.94 9.32
N VAL A 90 -14.97 -6.77 8.28
CA VAL A 90 -15.90 -6.80 7.14
C VAL A 90 -16.77 -8.04 7.04
N GLN A 91 -16.46 -9.12 7.76
CA GLN A 91 -17.17 -10.40 7.67
C GLN A 91 -18.68 -10.23 7.90
N ALA A 92 -19.07 -9.48 8.94
CA ALA A 92 -20.49 -9.24 9.24
C ALA A 92 -21.18 -8.36 8.19
N LEU A 93 -20.46 -7.44 7.53
CA LEU A 93 -21.02 -6.64 6.44
C LEU A 93 -21.28 -7.51 5.21
N VAL A 94 -20.30 -8.30 4.79
CA VAL A 94 -20.40 -9.08 3.54
C VAL A 94 -21.29 -10.31 3.68
N ALA A 95 -21.63 -10.73 4.90
CA ALA A 95 -22.62 -11.76 5.15
C ALA A 95 -24.07 -11.27 4.99
N ASP A 96 -24.30 -9.95 5.01
CA ASP A 96 -25.64 -9.34 4.92
C ASP A 96 -26.08 -9.14 3.46
N GLU A 97 -25.89 -10.17 2.63
CA GLU A 97 -26.34 -10.17 1.23
C GLU A 97 -27.87 -10.39 1.15
N PRO A 98 -28.60 -9.61 0.31
CA PRO A 98 -28.13 -8.57 -0.59
C PRO A 98 -28.14 -7.15 0.01
N ALA A 99 -28.57 -6.98 1.27
CA ALA A 99 -28.77 -5.66 1.89
C ALA A 99 -27.49 -4.80 1.90
N ILE A 100 -26.30 -5.43 2.01
CA ILE A 100 -24.99 -4.76 1.94
C ILE A 100 -24.76 -4.00 0.63
N TYR A 101 -25.43 -4.37 -0.46
CA TYR A 101 -25.28 -3.67 -1.73
C TYR A 101 -26.09 -2.37 -1.80
N GLN A 102 -27.05 -2.18 -0.90
CA GLN A 102 -27.85 -0.95 -0.81
C GLN A 102 -27.07 0.15 -0.10
N ALA A 103 -26.82 1.27 -0.76
CA ALA A 103 -25.92 2.32 -0.28
C ALA A 103 -26.27 2.87 1.11
N ARG A 104 -27.56 3.13 1.38
CA ARG A 104 -28.03 3.65 2.67
C ARG A 104 -27.82 2.64 3.80
N HIS A 105 -28.14 1.38 3.56
CA HIS A 105 -27.98 0.30 4.54
C HIS A 105 -26.50 0.05 4.83
N ARG A 106 -25.70 -0.09 3.78
CA ARG A 106 -24.24 -0.19 3.85
C ARG A 106 -23.62 0.93 4.66
N GLY A 107 -24.02 2.18 4.43
CA GLY A 107 -23.49 3.33 5.17
C GLY A 107 -23.70 3.23 6.68
N ARG A 108 -24.87 2.74 7.10
CA ARG A 108 -25.19 2.50 8.53
C ARG A 108 -24.32 1.39 9.11
N MET A 109 -24.19 0.27 8.40
CA MET A 109 -23.33 -0.84 8.86
C MET A 109 -21.86 -0.44 8.96
N VAL A 110 -21.36 0.31 7.97
CA VAL A 110 -19.98 0.83 7.99
C VAL A 110 -19.74 1.73 9.19
N MET A 111 -20.71 2.59 9.54
CA MET A 111 -20.62 3.43 10.74
C MET A 111 -20.55 2.59 12.02
N ALA A 112 -21.41 1.59 12.16
CA ALA A 112 -21.40 0.69 13.32
C ALA A 112 -20.07 -0.08 13.44
N GLN A 113 -19.56 -0.59 12.33
CA GLN A 113 -18.30 -1.34 12.27
C GLN A 113 -17.08 -0.45 12.49
N SER A 114 -17.15 0.81 12.07
CA SER A 114 -16.13 1.82 12.38
C SER A 114 -16.03 2.07 13.88
N ALA A 115 -17.15 2.26 14.56
CA ALA A 115 -17.21 2.44 16.01
C ALA A 115 -16.73 1.19 16.78
N LEU A 116 -17.16 0.00 16.34
CA LEU A 116 -16.82 -1.27 16.99
C LEU A 116 -15.32 -1.59 16.93
N HIS A 117 -14.68 -1.38 15.78
CA HIS A 117 -13.29 -1.79 15.55
C HIS A 117 -12.27 -0.66 15.64
N GLY A 118 -12.71 0.59 15.82
CA GLY A 118 -11.84 1.77 15.79
C GLY A 118 -11.16 1.98 14.44
N VAL A 119 -11.81 1.57 13.34
CA VAL A 119 -11.28 1.66 11.97
C VAL A 119 -12.03 2.74 11.20
N SER A 120 -11.33 3.61 10.49
CA SER A 120 -11.98 4.70 9.75
C SER A 120 -12.88 4.21 8.61
N HIS A 121 -13.98 4.93 8.34
CA HIS A 121 -14.90 4.62 7.22
C HIS A 121 -14.18 4.39 5.88
N PRO A 122 -13.20 5.22 5.45
CA PRO A 122 -12.48 4.99 4.20
C PRO A 122 -11.70 3.67 4.18
N SER A 123 -11.21 3.21 5.34
CA SER A 123 -10.50 1.92 5.43
C SER A 123 -11.45 0.74 5.26
N ILE A 124 -12.64 0.82 5.85
CA ILE A 124 -13.69 -0.20 5.69
C ILE A 124 -14.14 -0.25 4.22
N TYR A 125 -14.42 0.89 3.59
CA TYR A 125 -14.77 0.91 2.16
C TYR A 125 -13.66 0.37 1.27
N ARG A 126 -12.39 0.61 1.61
CA ARG A 126 -11.25 0.01 0.91
C ARG A 126 -11.21 -1.51 1.05
N TYR A 127 -11.55 -2.07 2.21
CA TYR A 127 -11.67 -3.52 2.40
C TYR A 127 -12.83 -4.10 1.57
N LEU A 128 -14.02 -3.49 1.64
CA LEU A 128 -15.17 -3.90 0.84
C LEU A 128 -14.88 -3.84 -0.66
N ARG A 129 -14.23 -2.78 -1.13
CA ARG A 129 -13.82 -2.64 -2.54
C ARG A 129 -12.89 -3.77 -2.96
N ARG A 130 -11.85 -4.08 -2.19
CA ARG A 130 -10.97 -5.22 -2.49
C ARG A 130 -11.73 -6.53 -2.52
N TYR A 131 -12.65 -6.74 -1.58
CA TYR A 131 -13.47 -7.93 -1.50
C TYR A 131 -14.32 -8.11 -2.77
N TRP A 132 -15.05 -7.08 -3.20
CA TRP A 132 -15.88 -7.14 -4.39
C TRP A 132 -15.09 -7.18 -5.69
N GLU A 133 -14.00 -6.42 -5.81
CA GLU A 133 -13.21 -6.40 -7.05
C GLU A 133 -12.51 -7.72 -7.34
N ARG A 134 -12.11 -8.46 -6.29
CA ARG A 134 -11.15 -9.57 -6.40
C ARG A 134 -11.75 -10.95 -6.13
N GLY A 135 -13.08 -11.07 -6.21
CA GLY A 135 -13.75 -12.37 -6.18
C GLY A 135 -14.27 -12.83 -4.81
N GLN A 136 -14.50 -11.91 -3.87
CA GLN A 136 -15.25 -12.16 -2.63
C GLN A 136 -14.66 -13.25 -1.72
N HIS A 137 -13.33 -13.34 -1.64
CA HIS A 137 -12.61 -14.24 -0.74
C HIS A 137 -11.89 -13.45 0.38
N PRO A 138 -11.77 -13.94 1.63
CA PRO A 138 -11.04 -13.23 2.69
C PRO A 138 -9.61 -12.82 2.31
N ASP A 139 -8.90 -13.63 1.52
CA ASP A 139 -7.52 -13.33 1.08
C ASP A 139 -7.42 -12.11 0.17
N THR A 140 -8.52 -11.69 -0.45
CA THR A 140 -8.56 -10.47 -1.28
C THR A 140 -8.25 -9.20 -0.49
N LEU A 141 -8.42 -9.23 0.83
CA LEU A 141 -8.24 -8.08 1.70
C LEU A 141 -6.78 -7.68 1.86
N LEU A 142 -5.84 -8.57 1.49
CA LEU A 142 -4.42 -8.28 1.50
C LEU A 142 -4.08 -7.07 0.61
N PRO A 143 -3.21 -6.16 1.09
CA PRO A 143 -2.63 -5.13 0.24
C PRO A 143 -1.77 -5.72 -0.88
N ASP A 144 -1.63 -4.98 -1.97
CA ASP A 144 -0.73 -5.33 -3.07
C ASP A 144 0.72 -4.98 -2.69
N TYR A 145 1.31 -5.78 -1.80
CA TYR A 145 2.67 -5.57 -1.31
C TYR A 145 3.70 -5.53 -2.43
N GLN A 146 3.47 -6.26 -3.53
CA GLN A 146 4.29 -6.22 -4.74
C GLN A 146 4.39 -4.82 -5.37
N ASN A 147 3.38 -3.97 -5.17
CA ASN A 147 3.34 -2.59 -5.67
C ASN A 147 3.89 -1.58 -4.64
N SER A 148 4.36 -2.07 -3.48
CA SER A 148 4.77 -1.24 -2.34
C SER A 148 6.29 -1.21 -2.17
N GLY A 149 6.80 -0.15 -1.56
CA GLY A 149 8.19 -0.07 -1.08
C GLY A 149 9.19 0.62 -2.01
N ALA A 150 8.92 0.73 -3.31
CA ALA A 150 9.87 1.22 -4.32
C ALA A 150 11.33 0.77 -4.02
N PRO A 151 11.58 -0.55 -3.86
CA PRO A 151 12.89 -1.04 -3.44
C PRO A 151 13.97 -0.55 -4.41
N GLY A 152 15.08 -0.03 -3.89
CA GLY A 152 16.19 0.46 -4.71
C GLY A 152 16.04 1.89 -5.26
N LYS A 153 14.88 2.55 -5.13
CA LYS A 153 14.73 3.96 -5.55
C LYS A 153 14.97 4.93 -4.40
N THR A 154 16.06 5.70 -4.47
CA THR A 154 16.30 6.84 -3.56
C THR A 154 15.24 7.92 -3.83
N ARG A 155 14.38 8.20 -2.84
CA ARG A 155 13.37 9.26 -2.96
C ARG A 155 14.07 10.63 -2.85
N GLY A 156 14.00 11.48 -3.86
CA GLY A 156 14.58 12.83 -3.84
C GLY A 156 14.03 13.68 -2.69
N SER A 157 14.89 14.42 -1.97
CA SER A 157 14.49 15.30 -0.86
C SER A 157 13.95 16.64 -1.36
N SER A 158 12.75 17.01 -0.93
CA SER A 158 12.22 18.37 -1.12
C SER A 158 13.00 19.33 -0.19
N ALA A 159 13.51 20.44 -0.75
CA ALA A 159 14.18 21.48 0.04
C ALA A 159 13.24 22.03 1.12
N GLY A 160 13.76 22.26 2.33
CA GLY A 160 13.02 22.87 3.45
C GLY A 160 12.09 21.93 4.25
N VAL A 161 11.82 20.70 3.81
CA VAL A 161 10.98 19.75 4.56
C VAL A 161 11.84 18.71 5.27
N LYS A 162 11.88 18.74 6.60
CA LYS A 162 12.60 17.73 7.39
C LYS A 162 12.01 16.34 7.19
N ARG A 163 12.86 15.37 6.89
CA ARG A 163 12.49 13.96 6.78
C ARG A 163 12.60 13.22 8.11
N GLY A 164 11.75 12.22 8.28
CA GLY A 164 11.72 11.34 9.45
C GLY A 164 10.68 11.75 10.50
N ARG A 165 10.67 11.02 11.62
CA ARG A 165 9.78 11.30 12.75
C ARG A 165 10.05 12.72 13.27
N PRO A 166 9.01 13.55 13.50
CA PRO A 166 9.18 14.83 14.17
C PRO A 166 9.93 14.68 15.49
N ARG A 167 10.90 15.57 15.74
CA ARG A 167 11.63 15.59 17.02
C ARG A 167 10.69 16.04 18.15
N LYS A 168 11.05 15.73 19.40
CA LYS A 168 10.33 16.22 20.59
C LYS A 168 10.27 17.75 20.58
N ALA A 169 9.18 18.32 21.10
CA ALA A 169 9.02 19.77 21.21
C ALA A 169 10.21 20.41 21.94
N GLY A 170 10.72 21.54 21.42
CA GLY A 170 11.88 22.26 21.96
C GLY A 170 13.25 21.81 21.42
N SER A 171 13.33 20.77 20.60
CA SER A 171 14.58 20.39 19.92
C SER A 171 14.74 21.17 18.60
N PRO A 172 15.95 21.62 18.24
CA PRO A 172 16.17 22.23 16.94
C PRO A 172 15.80 21.25 15.82
N PRO A 173 15.24 21.75 14.69
CA PRO A 173 14.73 20.91 13.62
C PRO A 173 15.80 19.91 13.17
N GLY A 174 17.08 20.29 13.10
CA GLY A 174 18.14 19.39 12.68
C GLY A 174 18.19 19.27 11.16
N LEU A 175 19.36 18.96 10.61
CA LEU A 175 19.58 18.92 9.17
C LEU A 175 19.16 17.59 8.51
N ASN A 176 18.69 17.67 7.25
CA ASN A 176 18.54 16.52 6.35
C ASN A 176 19.89 16.21 5.70
N ALA A 177 20.32 14.94 5.69
CA ALA A 177 21.48 14.52 4.93
C ALA A 177 21.12 14.41 3.43
N ASP A 178 21.08 15.56 2.76
CA ASP A 178 20.94 15.67 1.32
C ASP A 178 22.26 15.34 0.59
N ASP A 179 22.30 15.49 -0.73
CA ASP A 179 23.47 15.14 -1.54
C ASP A 179 24.69 16.03 -1.24
N GLY A 180 24.49 17.26 -0.75
CA GLY A 180 25.58 18.12 -0.28
C GLY A 180 26.22 17.54 0.98
N ILE A 181 25.39 17.24 1.97
CA ILE A 181 25.83 16.71 3.26
C ILE A 181 26.41 15.30 3.13
N ARG A 182 25.83 14.46 2.26
CA ARG A 182 26.39 13.13 1.96
C ARG A 182 27.78 13.21 1.34
N ARG A 183 28.04 14.18 0.46
CA ARG A 183 29.41 14.43 -0.05
C ARG A 183 30.38 14.79 1.07
N THR A 184 29.95 15.59 2.04
CA THR A 184 30.75 15.88 3.25
C THR A 184 31.04 14.61 4.06
N PHE A 185 30.08 13.69 4.19
CA PHE A 185 30.31 12.41 4.90
C PHE A 185 31.39 11.58 4.22
N HIS A 186 31.33 11.46 2.89
CA HIS A 186 32.32 10.72 2.10
C HIS A 186 33.71 11.36 2.19
N ALA A 187 33.79 12.70 2.08
CA ALA A 187 35.04 13.42 2.24
C ALA A 187 35.67 13.19 3.62
N ALA A 188 34.85 13.19 4.68
CA ALA A 188 35.32 12.92 6.04
C ALA A 188 35.80 11.48 6.24
N VAL A 189 35.10 10.49 5.68
CA VAL A 189 35.54 9.08 5.72
C VAL A 189 36.88 8.91 5.00
N ALA A 190 37.04 9.51 3.82
CA ALA A 190 38.29 9.45 3.06
C ALA A 190 39.45 10.11 3.82
N ARG A 191 39.22 11.32 4.35
CA ARG A 191 40.21 12.08 5.13
C ARG A 191 40.62 11.36 6.41
N TYR A 192 39.66 10.77 7.14
CA TYR A 192 39.95 10.02 8.36
C TYR A 192 40.77 8.77 8.06
N SER A 193 40.38 8.00 7.03
CA SER A 193 41.09 6.80 6.60
C SER A 193 42.52 7.09 6.13
N ALA A 194 42.77 8.26 5.54
CA ALA A 194 44.10 8.65 5.08
C ALA A 194 45.04 9.08 6.24
N THR A 195 44.49 9.49 7.38
CA THR A 195 45.25 10.08 8.49
C THR A 195 45.37 9.14 9.70
N HIS A 196 44.62 8.03 9.72
CA HIS A 196 44.59 7.08 10.82
C HIS A 196 44.78 5.65 10.32
N ALA A 197 45.69 4.91 10.93
CA ALA A 197 45.98 3.51 10.57
C ALA A 197 44.79 2.56 10.76
N GLN A 198 43.85 2.90 11.67
CA GLN A 198 42.61 2.15 11.87
C GLN A 198 41.40 3.08 11.74
N PHE A 199 40.40 2.63 10.98
CA PHE A 199 39.19 3.40 10.79
C PHE A 199 38.28 3.33 12.03
N SER A 200 37.89 4.49 12.54
CA SER A 200 36.95 4.63 13.65
C SER A 200 35.77 5.48 13.21
N ARG A 201 34.57 4.90 13.13
CA ARG A 201 33.35 5.63 12.77
C ARG A 201 33.10 6.82 13.71
N ARG A 202 33.29 6.62 15.01
CA ARG A 202 33.16 7.67 16.03
C ARG A 202 34.27 8.70 15.95
N GLY A 203 35.47 8.32 15.51
CA GLY A 203 36.58 9.24 15.27
C GLY A 203 36.31 10.10 14.04
N ALA A 204 36.01 9.46 12.90
CA ALA A 204 35.66 10.11 11.63
C ALA A 204 34.49 11.08 11.78
N TYR A 205 33.45 10.71 12.51
CA TYR A 205 32.34 11.61 12.80
C TYR A 205 32.77 12.83 13.62
N ARG A 206 33.58 12.66 14.68
CA ARG A 206 34.04 13.79 15.50
C ARG A 206 34.88 14.75 14.67
N GLN A 207 35.86 14.22 13.94
CA GLN A 207 36.72 15.01 13.06
C GLN A 207 35.90 15.71 11.96
N MET A 208 34.87 15.05 11.40
CA MET A 208 33.98 15.67 10.43
C MET A 208 33.26 16.90 10.99
N ILE A 209 32.74 16.80 12.23
CA ILE A 209 32.05 17.92 12.88
C ILE A 209 33.03 19.08 13.08
N GLU A 210 34.27 18.80 13.48
CA GLU A 210 35.32 19.81 13.65
C GLU A 210 35.76 20.45 12.32
N ASP A 211 35.92 19.64 11.26
CA ASP A 211 36.47 20.09 9.98
C ASP A 211 35.44 20.83 9.10
N PHE A 212 34.15 20.51 9.21
CA PHE A 212 33.14 20.92 8.22
C PHE A 212 31.90 21.62 8.78
N PHE A 213 31.74 21.72 10.10
CA PHE A 213 30.53 22.28 10.70
C PHE A 213 30.86 23.28 11.83
N ASP A 214 30.02 24.31 12.00
CA ASP A 214 30.11 25.20 13.15
C ASP A 214 29.34 24.59 14.33
N PRO A 215 29.99 24.27 15.47
CA PRO A 215 29.33 23.73 16.65
C PRO A 215 28.29 24.68 17.27
N ARG A 216 28.33 25.98 16.94
CA ARG A 216 27.34 26.98 17.37
C ARG A 216 26.01 26.84 16.61
N GLU A 217 26.01 26.21 15.44
CA GLU A 217 24.82 25.92 14.63
C GLU A 217 24.27 24.51 14.92
N ALA A 218 23.86 24.26 16.16
CA ALA A 218 23.42 22.94 16.62
C ALA A 218 22.25 22.33 15.80
N ASP A 219 21.46 23.17 15.14
CA ASP A 219 20.36 22.79 14.25
C ASP A 219 20.81 22.33 12.86
N ARG A 220 22.06 22.60 12.49
CA ARG A 220 22.67 22.21 11.21
C ARG A 220 23.65 21.05 11.33
N LEU A 221 23.89 20.56 12.53
CA LEU A 221 24.76 19.41 12.74
C LEU A 221 24.09 18.10 12.27
N PRO A 222 24.76 17.31 11.39
CA PRO A 222 24.33 15.96 11.09
C PRO A 222 24.52 15.08 12.33
N THR A 223 23.59 14.16 12.54
CA THR A 223 23.69 13.20 13.64
C THR A 223 24.65 12.05 13.29
N PHE A 224 25.28 11.46 14.32
CA PHE A 224 26.10 10.26 14.14
C PHE A 224 25.33 9.11 13.46
N GLY A 225 24.04 8.98 13.73
CA GLY A 225 23.18 7.99 13.06
C GLY A 225 23.01 8.25 11.56
N GLN A 226 22.83 9.51 11.16
CA GLN A 226 22.78 9.88 9.73
C GLN A 226 24.11 9.61 9.04
N PHE A 227 25.23 9.95 9.68
CA PHE A 227 26.56 9.67 9.18
C PHE A 227 26.75 8.16 8.93
N ASN A 228 26.53 7.32 9.93
CA ASN A 228 26.68 5.86 9.80
C ASN A 228 25.76 5.26 8.73
N TYR A 229 24.49 5.64 8.73
CA TYR A 229 23.53 5.09 7.77
C TYR A 229 23.95 5.37 6.34
N TRP A 230 24.37 6.59 6.04
CA TRP A 230 24.70 6.98 4.67
C TRP A 230 26.05 6.45 4.20
N ILE A 231 27.07 6.36 5.05
CA ILE A 231 28.36 5.76 4.66
C ILE A 231 28.21 4.25 4.39
N GLU A 232 27.32 3.55 5.11
CA GLU A 232 27.03 2.13 4.87
C GLU A 232 26.17 1.94 3.62
N LYS A 233 25.17 2.79 3.42
CA LYS A 233 24.26 2.70 2.28
C LYS A 233 24.91 3.10 0.96
N ASP A 234 25.81 4.07 0.99
CA ASP A 234 26.53 4.56 -0.18
C ASP A 234 27.84 3.81 -0.43
N ALA A 235 28.22 2.87 0.46
CA ALA A 235 29.35 2.00 0.21
C ALA A 235 29.09 1.17 -1.05
N PRO A 236 30.09 1.00 -1.94
CA PRO A 236 29.97 0.06 -3.04
C PRO A 236 29.65 -1.32 -2.45
N ALA A 237 28.67 -2.01 -3.03
CA ALA A 237 28.32 -3.37 -2.63
C ALA A 237 29.61 -4.20 -2.63
N THR A 238 30.04 -4.63 -1.45
CA THR A 238 31.18 -5.53 -1.33
C THR A 238 30.75 -6.83 -2.00
N ASN A 239 31.32 -7.15 -3.16
CA ASN A 239 31.19 -8.48 -3.75
C ASN A 239 31.67 -9.47 -2.69
N ALA A 240 30.74 -10.20 -2.09
CA ALA A 240 31.08 -11.35 -1.27
C ALA A 240 31.75 -12.38 -2.21
N PRO A 241 32.92 -12.93 -1.85
CA PRO A 241 33.50 -14.02 -2.63
C PRO A 241 32.58 -15.25 -2.54
N ALA A 242 32.48 -15.95 -3.66
CA ALA A 242 31.82 -17.24 -3.81
C ALA A 242 32.44 -18.32 -2.90
#